data_AF-A0A6B0V3W3-F1
#
_entry.id   AF-A0A6B0V3W3-F1
#
_cell.length_a   1.000
_cell.length_b   1.000
_cell.length_c   1.000
_cell.angle_alpha   90.00
_cell.angle_beta   90.00
_cell.angle_gamma   90.00
#
_symmetry.space_group_name_H-M   'P 1'
#
loop_
_entity.id
_entity.type
_entity.pdbx_description
1 polymer ?
#
loop_
_entity_poly.entity_id
_entity_poly.type
_entity_poly.pdbx_seq_one_letter_code
_entity_poly.pdbx_strand_id
1 'polypeptide(L)'
;MRISRTSPNMPFYHLTNVPLAPVSSYKYLGVHITCNLSWKLHVEYVINNANRMLGYLKRNFSLAPSALKLTLYKSLVRSKLEYASSIWDPSQSNLINVLEAVQNRSARFILGNYHRTASVSSMKITLSLPNLSLRRKVARLCLFHKIYHANSYLKQRLFIPPFYISRRIDHHLKVGISKCNANAFLLSFVPKTSLEWNHLSASVIYIIDTQMFKNAINTLYCPEPP
;
A
#
# COMPACT_ATOMS: atom_id res chain seq x y z
N MET A 1 15.25 -12.66 5.23
CA MET A 1 15.89 -11.34 5.00
C MET A 1 16.47 -10.87 6.33
N ARG A 2 17.78 -10.58 6.43
CA ARG A 2 18.41 -10.06 7.65
C ARG A 2 18.62 -8.56 7.47
N ILE A 3 17.94 -7.73 8.27
CA ILE A 3 18.12 -6.27 8.27
C ILE A 3 18.94 -5.91 9.51
N SER A 4 20.18 -5.44 9.32
CA SER A 4 21.07 -5.00 10.40
C SER A 4 21.07 -3.47 10.52
N ARG A 5 21.33 -2.96 11.73
CA ARG A 5 21.55 -1.51 11.98
C ARG A 5 22.98 -1.08 11.73
N THR A 6 23.92 -2.02 11.71
CA THR A 6 25.32 -1.82 11.34
C THR A 6 25.45 -1.87 9.82
N SER A 7 26.27 -0.97 9.25
CA SER A 7 26.71 -1.05 7.86
C SER A 7 27.56 -2.31 7.69
N PRO A 8 27.04 -3.40 7.11
CA PRO A 8 27.91 -4.51 6.76
C PRO A 8 28.85 -4.04 5.65
N ASN A 9 30.04 -4.62 5.56
CA ASN A 9 30.85 -4.49 4.35
C ASN A 9 29.96 -4.84 3.16
N MET A 10 29.76 -3.88 2.25
CA MET A 10 28.83 -4.02 1.15
C MET A 10 29.36 -5.13 0.23
N PRO A 11 28.60 -6.22 -0.01
CA PRO A 11 29.10 -7.31 -0.84
C PRO A 11 29.35 -6.83 -2.27
N PHE A 12 30.49 -7.23 -2.83
CA PHE A 12 30.81 -7.00 -4.24
C PHE A 12 30.06 -8.02 -5.09
N TYR A 13 29.23 -7.53 -6.01
CA TYR A 13 28.51 -8.38 -6.96
C TYR A 13 29.11 -8.21 -8.35
N HIS A 14 29.26 -9.34 -9.06
CA HIS A 14 29.66 -9.35 -10.46
C HIS A 14 28.50 -9.87 -11.31
N LEU A 15 28.19 -9.20 -12.41
CA LEU A 15 27.31 -9.69 -13.46
C LEU A 15 28.17 -10.00 -14.67
N THR A 16 28.23 -11.26 -15.10
CA THR A 16 29.07 -11.70 -16.23
C THR A 16 30.52 -11.19 -16.11
N ASN A 17 31.14 -11.36 -14.94
CA ASN A 17 32.47 -10.85 -14.56
C ASN A 17 32.64 -9.32 -14.49
N VAL A 18 31.60 -8.52 -14.78
CA VAL A 18 31.62 -7.06 -14.63
C VAL A 18 31.18 -6.69 -13.21
N PRO A 19 31.99 -5.93 -12.44
CA PRO A 19 31.60 -5.50 -11.10
C PRO A 19 30.41 -4.51 -11.17
N LEU A 20 29.41 -4.75 -10.34
CA LEU A 20 28.26 -3.85 -10.20
C LEU A 20 28.58 -2.75 -9.21
N ALA A 21 28.47 -1.49 -9.67
CA ALA A 21 28.64 -0.34 -8.80
C ALA A 21 27.47 -0.25 -7.79
N PRO A 22 27.75 -0.02 -6.50
CA PRO A 22 26.70 0.21 -5.52
C PRO A 22 26.03 1.55 -5.79
N VAL A 23 24.70 1.57 -5.73
CA VAL A 23 23.89 2.77 -5.90
C VAL A 23 23.06 3.03 -4.64
N SER A 24 22.84 4.30 -4.31
CA SER A 24 22.01 4.71 -3.17
C SER A 24 20.52 4.51 -3.43
N SER A 25 20.11 4.54 -4.69
CA SER A 25 18.75 4.23 -5.11
C SER A 25 18.71 3.61 -6.51
N TYR A 26 17.74 2.73 -6.75
CA TYR A 26 17.51 2.10 -8.05
C TYR A 26 16.01 2.01 -8.34
N LYS A 27 15.63 2.28 -9.59
CA LYS A 27 14.24 2.17 -10.04
C LYS A 27 14.01 0.79 -10.66
N TYR A 28 13.15 -0.01 -10.05
CA TYR A 28 12.80 -1.34 -10.54
C TYR A 28 11.28 -1.45 -10.73
N LEU A 29 10.84 -1.77 -11.95
CA LEU A 29 9.41 -1.88 -12.31
C LEU A 29 8.57 -0.68 -11.81
N GLY A 30 9.11 0.54 -11.95
CA GLY A 30 8.41 1.76 -11.53
C GLY A 30 8.45 2.08 -10.03
N VAL A 31 9.07 1.24 -9.20
CA VAL A 31 9.27 1.48 -7.75
C VAL A 31 10.73 1.85 -7.48
N HIS A 32 10.95 2.92 -6.73
CA HIS A 32 12.30 3.28 -6.28
C HIS A 32 12.65 2.57 -4.97
N ILE A 33 13.74 1.81 -5.00
CA ILE A 33 14.29 1.12 -3.83
C ILE A 33 15.56 1.85 -3.43
N THR A 34 15.67 2.18 -2.14
CA THR A 34 16.82 2.90 -1.56
C THR A 34 17.66 1.96 -0.71
N CYS A 35 18.96 2.23 -0.60
CA CYS A 35 19.89 1.42 0.20
C CYS A 35 19.53 1.38 1.69
N ASN A 36 18.83 2.41 2.20
CA ASN A 36 18.34 2.48 3.57
C ASN A 36 16.89 1.98 3.74
N LEU A 37 16.30 1.39 2.69
CA LEU A 37 14.92 0.88 2.66
C LEU A 37 13.85 1.95 3.01
N SER A 38 14.19 3.23 2.87
CA SER A 38 13.25 4.33 3.09
C SER A 38 12.35 4.54 1.87
N TRP A 39 11.05 4.64 2.11
CA TRP A 39 10.06 4.93 1.07
C TRP A 39 9.97 6.43 0.71
N LYS A 40 10.74 7.30 1.36
CA LYS A 40 10.65 8.76 1.16
C LYS A 40 10.80 9.16 -0.31
N LEU A 41 11.88 8.71 -0.97
CA LEU A 41 12.17 9.04 -2.37
C LEU A 41 11.04 8.56 -3.30
N HIS A 42 10.56 7.33 -3.09
CA HIS A 42 9.47 6.78 -3.89
C HIS A 42 8.14 7.51 -3.67
N VAL A 43 7.81 7.84 -2.41
CA VAL A 43 6.59 8.60 -2.07
C VAL A 43 6.63 10.00 -2.69
N GLU A 44 7.77 10.70 -2.64
CA GLU A 44 7.95 11.99 -3.31
C GLU A 44 7.72 11.89 -4.83
N TYR A 45 8.30 10.86 -5.46
CA TYR A 45 8.09 10.58 -6.89
C TYR A 45 6.61 10.34 -7.23
N VAL A 46 5.92 9.49 -6.46
CA VAL A 46 4.50 9.15 -6.65
C VAL A 46 3.61 10.38 -6.47
N ILE A 47 3.85 11.17 -5.42
CA ILE A 47 3.08 12.40 -5.13
C ILE A 47 3.27 13.44 -6.23
N ASN A 48 4.50 13.62 -6.72
CA ASN A 48 4.78 14.55 -7.80
C ASN A 48 4.05 14.15 -9.09
N ASN A 49 4.07 12.86 -9.45
CA ASN A 49 3.34 12.35 -10.61
C ASN A 49 1.82 12.52 -10.47
N ALA A 50 1.27 12.21 -9.29
CA ALA A 50 -0.15 12.37 -9.01
C ALA A 50 -0.59 13.85 -9.01
N ASN A 51 0.20 14.75 -8.44
CA ASN A 51 -0.11 16.19 -8.43
C ASN A 51 -0.02 16.82 -9.81
N ARG A 52 0.94 16.42 -10.65
CA ARG A 52 0.99 16.85 -12.06
C ARG A 52 -0.28 16.47 -12.80
N MET A 53 -0.74 15.23 -12.62
CA MET A 53 -2.01 14.77 -13.20
C MET A 53 -3.21 15.54 -12.64
N LEU A 54 -3.26 15.76 -11.31
CA LEU A 54 -4.32 16.57 -10.71
C LEU A 54 -4.33 18.01 -11.24
N GLY A 55 -3.15 18.62 -11.45
CA GLY A 55 -3.01 19.95 -12.04
C GLY A 55 -3.45 19.99 -13.51
N TYR A 56 -3.22 18.93 -14.27
CA TYR A 56 -3.79 18.77 -15.61
C TYR A 56 -5.33 18.70 -15.56
N LEU A 57 -5.90 17.89 -14.65
CA LEU A 57 -7.35 17.80 -14.50
C LEU A 57 -7.98 19.13 -14.07
N LYS A 58 -7.35 19.85 -13.15
CA LYS A 58 -7.81 21.16 -12.70
C LYS A 58 -7.91 22.19 -13.81
N ARG A 59 -6.99 22.18 -14.78
CA ARG A 59 -6.99 23.14 -15.90
C ARG A 59 -8.02 22.80 -16.96
N ASN A 60 -8.18 21.51 -17.29
CA ASN A 60 -9.00 21.09 -18.43
C ASN A 60 -10.43 20.67 -18.05
N PHE A 61 -10.66 20.30 -16.78
CA PHE A 61 -11.95 19.78 -16.31
C PHE A 61 -12.48 20.57 -15.10
N SER A 62 -12.13 21.85 -14.97
CA SER A 62 -12.61 22.72 -13.90
C SER A 62 -14.14 22.84 -13.86
N LEU A 63 -14.76 22.96 -15.04
CA LEU A 63 -16.21 23.10 -15.22
C LEU A 63 -16.96 21.76 -15.31
N ALA A 64 -16.24 20.63 -15.30
CA ALA A 64 -16.86 19.32 -15.41
C ALA A 64 -17.77 19.01 -14.19
N PRO A 65 -18.83 18.20 -14.38
CA PRO A 65 -19.64 17.70 -13.27
C PRO A 65 -18.81 16.93 -12.24
N SER A 66 -19.25 16.94 -10.98
CA SER A 66 -18.55 16.26 -9.86
C SER A 66 -18.37 14.77 -10.12
N ALA A 67 -19.37 14.09 -10.69
CA ALA A 67 -19.30 12.68 -11.05
C ALA A 67 -18.15 12.39 -12.04
N LEU A 68 -18.01 13.20 -13.09
CA LEU A 68 -16.93 13.06 -14.06
C LEU A 68 -15.56 13.32 -13.42
N LYS A 69 -15.44 14.36 -12.60
CA LYS A 69 -14.21 14.66 -11.85
C LYS A 69 -13.81 13.51 -10.92
N LEU A 70 -14.78 12.88 -10.25
CA LEU A 70 -14.54 11.73 -9.39
C LEU A 70 -14.01 10.53 -10.18
N THR A 71 -14.61 10.23 -11.34
CA THR A 71 -14.13 9.18 -12.24
C THR A 71 -12.71 9.44 -12.72
N LEU A 72 -12.41 10.66 -13.18
CA LEU A 72 -11.07 11.07 -13.62
C LEU A 72 -10.04 10.99 -12.50
N TYR A 73 -10.40 11.39 -11.28
CA TYR A 73 -9.55 11.21 -10.11
C TYR A 73 -9.24 9.73 -9.86
N LYS A 74 -10.27 8.88 -9.80
CA LYS A 74 -10.13 7.44 -9.50
C LYS A 74 -9.27 6.74 -10.57
N SER A 75 -9.42 7.09 -11.85
CA SER A 75 -8.73 6.43 -12.96
C SER A 75 -7.32 6.96 -13.24
N LEU A 76 -7.06 8.26 -13.08
CA LEU A 76 -5.80 8.88 -13.51
C LEU A 76 -4.88 9.31 -12.35
N VAL A 77 -5.45 9.81 -11.25
CA VAL A 77 -4.66 10.31 -10.10
C VAL A 77 -4.47 9.20 -9.08
N ARG A 78 -5.56 8.57 -8.64
CA ARG A 78 -5.54 7.54 -7.61
C ARG A 78 -4.81 6.27 -8.07
N SER A 79 -4.94 5.89 -9.33
CA SER A 79 -4.19 4.77 -9.93
C SER A 79 -2.67 4.93 -9.79
N LYS A 80 -2.14 6.16 -9.92
CA LYS A 80 -0.72 6.48 -9.70
C LYS A 80 -0.32 6.31 -8.23
N LEU A 81 -1.21 6.68 -7.31
CA LEU A 81 -0.99 6.54 -5.86
C LEU A 81 -1.08 5.08 -5.38
N GLU A 82 -1.76 4.21 -6.14
CA GLU A 82 -1.99 2.81 -5.76
C GLU A 82 -1.09 1.81 -6.49
N TYR A 83 -0.39 2.25 -7.54
CA TYR A 83 0.51 1.39 -8.29
C TYR A 83 1.55 0.75 -7.38
N ALA A 84 1.60 -0.59 -7.35
CA ALA A 84 2.51 -1.39 -6.52
C ALA A 84 2.46 -1.08 -5.01
N SER A 85 1.39 -0.45 -4.51
CA SER A 85 1.32 0.03 -3.12
C SER A 85 1.24 -1.07 -2.06
N SER A 86 1.05 -2.32 -2.48
CA SER A 86 1.19 -3.50 -1.63
C SER A 86 2.64 -3.72 -1.18
N ILE A 87 3.63 -3.20 -1.91
CA ILE A 87 5.05 -3.37 -1.58
C ILE A 87 5.55 -2.17 -0.76
N TRP A 88 5.25 -0.95 -1.21
CA TRP A 88 5.82 0.28 -0.65
C TRP A 88 4.91 1.00 0.36
N ASP A 89 4.08 0.29 1.13
CA ASP A 89 3.20 0.93 2.13
C ASP A 89 4.00 1.57 3.28
N PRO A 90 4.12 2.92 3.35
CA PRO A 90 4.95 3.56 4.38
C PRO A 90 4.27 3.46 5.74
N SER A 91 5.08 3.37 6.80
CA SER A 91 4.59 3.38 8.18
C SER A 91 4.72 4.75 8.86
N GLN A 92 5.57 5.63 8.33
CA GLN A 92 5.81 6.94 8.91
C GLN A 92 4.61 7.87 8.65
N SER A 93 4.11 8.49 9.72
CA SER A 93 2.92 9.36 9.67
C SER A 93 3.10 10.53 8.71
N ASN A 94 4.28 11.13 8.63
CA ASN A 94 4.58 12.20 7.68
C ASN A 94 4.37 11.75 6.21
N LEU A 95 4.87 10.57 5.82
CA LEU A 95 4.71 10.01 4.48
C LEU A 95 3.25 9.66 4.18
N ILE A 96 2.54 9.11 5.16
CA ILE A 96 1.10 8.83 5.04
C ILE A 96 0.33 10.13 4.83
N ASN A 97 0.61 11.16 5.63
CA ASN A 97 -0.10 12.44 5.59
C ASN A 97 0.09 13.16 4.26
N VAL A 98 1.30 13.13 3.67
CA VAL A 98 1.53 13.76 2.36
C VAL A 98 0.82 13.03 1.21
N LEU A 99 0.63 11.70 1.32
CA LEU A 99 -0.20 10.93 0.38
C LEU A 99 -1.68 11.31 0.53
N GLU A 100 -2.20 11.32 1.76
CA GLU A 100 -3.60 11.73 2.03
C GLU A 100 -3.86 13.18 1.59
N ALA A 101 -2.86 14.06 1.66
CA ALA A 101 -2.98 15.44 1.19
C ALA A 101 -3.27 15.53 -0.33
N VAL A 102 -2.84 14.55 -1.14
CA VAL A 102 -3.22 14.49 -2.57
C VAL A 102 -4.71 14.17 -2.73
N GLN A 103 -5.22 13.18 -1.99
CA GLN A 103 -6.65 12.85 -1.98
C GLN A 103 -7.50 14.02 -1.46
N ASN A 104 -7.05 14.69 -0.41
CA ASN A 104 -7.71 15.87 0.16
C ASN A 104 -7.83 17.03 -0.85
N ARG A 105 -6.74 17.32 -1.58
CA ARG A 105 -6.76 18.32 -2.67
C ARG A 105 -7.67 17.90 -3.83
N SER A 106 -7.76 16.60 -4.09
CA SER A 106 -8.63 16.05 -5.13
C SER A 106 -10.10 16.15 -4.73
N ALA A 107 -10.46 15.86 -3.48
CA ALA A 107 -11.83 16.02 -2.98
C ALA A 107 -12.35 17.46 -3.12
N ARG A 108 -11.52 18.46 -2.77
CA ARG A 108 -11.83 19.88 -2.97
C ARG A 108 -12.05 20.22 -4.45
N PHE A 109 -11.23 19.66 -5.34
CA PHE A 109 -11.39 19.85 -6.78
C PHE A 109 -12.68 19.24 -7.32
N ILE A 110 -12.99 18.00 -6.92
CA ILE A 110 -14.17 17.27 -7.37
C ILE A 110 -15.46 18.01 -7.01
N LEU A 111 -15.55 18.52 -5.77
CA LEU A 111 -16.72 19.26 -5.29
C LEU A 111 -16.68 20.76 -5.56
N GLY A 112 -15.56 21.30 -6.07
CA GLY A 112 -15.37 22.74 -6.25
C GLY A 112 -15.35 23.56 -4.95
N ASN A 113 -15.29 22.92 -3.77
CA ASN A 113 -15.37 23.61 -2.48
C ASN A 113 -13.98 23.91 -1.90
N TYR A 114 -13.60 25.17 -1.97
CA TYR A 114 -12.32 25.69 -1.49
C TYR A 114 -12.44 26.58 -0.24
N HIS A 115 -13.62 26.67 0.37
CA HIS A 115 -13.79 27.46 1.60
C HIS A 115 -12.90 26.93 2.73
N ARG A 116 -12.37 27.85 3.53
CA ARG A 116 -11.43 27.55 4.63
C ARG A 116 -12.09 26.71 5.73
N THR A 117 -13.38 26.96 5.99
CA THR A 117 -14.20 26.26 6.99
C THR A 117 -14.74 24.91 6.48
N ALA A 118 -14.58 24.59 5.20
CA ALA A 118 -15.11 23.36 4.65
C ALA A 118 -14.30 22.14 5.12
N SER A 119 -15.01 21.16 5.69
CA SER A 119 -14.46 19.90 6.18
C SER A 119 -14.12 18.96 5.02
N VAL A 120 -12.83 18.71 4.82
CA VAL A 120 -12.35 17.74 3.81
C VAL A 120 -12.77 16.32 4.17
N SER A 121 -12.89 16.00 5.46
CA SER A 121 -13.38 14.69 5.91
C SER A 121 -14.82 14.47 5.43
N SER A 122 -15.69 15.47 5.57
CA SER A 122 -17.07 15.41 5.07
C SER A 122 -17.09 15.27 3.55
N MET A 123 -16.24 16.00 2.82
CA MET A 123 -16.12 15.85 1.36
C MET A 123 -15.74 14.43 0.95
N LYS A 124 -14.79 13.80 1.65
CA LYS A 124 -14.40 12.41 1.37
C LYS A 124 -15.54 11.43 1.64
N ILE A 125 -16.34 11.66 2.69
CA ILE A 125 -17.52 10.84 2.98
C ILE A 125 -18.55 10.97 1.85
N THR A 126 -18.87 12.20 1.42
CA THR A 126 -19.79 12.45 0.31
C THR A 126 -19.34 11.80 -1.01
N LEU A 127 -18.03 11.76 -1.27
CA LEU A 127 -17.45 11.14 -2.46
C LEU A 127 -17.15 9.64 -2.30
N SER A 128 -17.41 9.09 -1.11
CA SER A 128 -17.05 7.72 -0.71
C SER A 128 -15.60 7.37 -1.02
N LEU A 129 -14.70 8.27 -0.59
CA LEU A 129 -13.26 8.13 -0.71
C LEU A 129 -12.67 7.68 0.64
N PRO A 130 -12.46 6.37 0.84
CA PRO A 130 -11.77 5.89 2.03
C PRO A 130 -10.31 6.38 2.02
N ASN A 131 -9.68 6.39 3.19
CA ASN A 131 -8.28 6.78 3.31
C ASN A 131 -7.39 5.90 2.42
N LEU A 132 -6.39 6.50 1.77
CA LEU A 132 -5.46 5.76 0.92
C LEU A 132 -4.67 4.73 1.73
N SER A 133 -4.41 4.97 3.02
CA SER A 133 -3.81 3.99 3.93
C SER A 133 -4.60 2.68 4.03
N LEU A 134 -5.93 2.77 4.12
CA LEU A 134 -6.81 1.59 4.14
C LEU A 134 -6.76 0.86 2.80
N ARG A 135 -6.75 1.60 1.68
CA ARG A 135 -6.63 1.01 0.34
C ARG A 135 -5.30 0.28 0.14
N ARG A 136 -4.19 0.82 0.66
CA ARG A 136 -2.90 0.13 0.68
C ARG A 136 -2.93 -1.13 1.53
N LYS A 137 -3.58 -1.10 2.71
CA LYS A 137 -3.81 -2.30 3.54
C LYS A 137 -4.58 -3.37 2.77
N VAL A 138 -5.66 -3.01 2.07
CA VAL A 138 -6.40 -3.93 1.20
C VAL A 138 -5.49 -4.53 0.14
N ALA A 139 -4.71 -3.71 -0.57
CA ALA A 139 -3.78 -4.18 -1.60
C ALA A 139 -2.73 -5.16 -1.04
N ARG A 140 -2.20 -4.89 0.16
CA ARG A 140 -1.28 -5.79 0.86
C ARG A 140 -1.92 -7.14 1.17
N LEU A 141 -3.10 -7.14 1.78
CA LEU A 141 -3.82 -8.37 2.13
C LEU A 141 -4.19 -9.18 0.88
N CYS A 142 -4.61 -8.53 -0.20
CA CYS A 142 -4.88 -9.21 -1.48
C CYS A 142 -3.62 -9.86 -2.08
N LEU A 143 -2.48 -9.19 -2.01
CA LEU A 143 -1.21 -9.77 -2.47
C LEU A 143 -0.79 -10.95 -1.57
N PHE A 144 -0.95 -10.81 -0.26
CA PHE A 144 -0.64 -11.86 0.71
C PHE A 144 -1.50 -13.11 0.48
N HIS A 145 -2.81 -12.93 0.29
CA HIS A 145 -3.76 -14.00 -0.06
C HIS A 145 -3.35 -14.73 -1.33
N LYS A 146 -3.05 -13.99 -2.40
CA LYS A 146 -2.57 -14.55 -3.67
C LYS A 146 -1.30 -15.39 -3.49
N ILE A 147 -0.33 -14.90 -2.72
CA ILE A 147 0.89 -15.66 -2.41
C ILE A 147 0.52 -16.94 -1.64
N TYR A 148 -0.34 -16.84 -0.63
CA TYR A 148 -0.71 -17.94 0.25
C TYR A 148 -1.45 -19.09 -0.46
N HIS A 149 -2.32 -18.78 -1.43
CA HIS A 149 -3.13 -19.77 -2.14
C HIS A 149 -2.59 -20.15 -3.52
N ALA A 150 -2.01 -19.22 -4.27
CA ALA A 150 -1.66 -19.43 -5.68
C ALA A 150 -0.15 -19.64 -5.93
N ASN A 151 0.74 -19.36 -4.96
CA ASN A 151 2.19 -19.53 -5.16
C ASN A 151 2.85 -20.29 -4.00
N SER A 152 2.88 -21.63 -4.13
CA SER A 152 3.46 -22.54 -3.14
C SER A 152 4.93 -22.24 -2.83
N TYR A 153 5.74 -21.92 -3.85
CA TYR A 153 7.16 -21.61 -3.69
C TYR A 153 7.36 -20.35 -2.82
N LEU A 154 6.68 -19.25 -3.14
CA LEU A 154 6.79 -18.01 -2.37
C LEU A 154 6.18 -18.16 -0.99
N LYS A 155 5.08 -18.91 -0.84
CA LYS A 155 4.48 -19.21 0.47
C LYS A 155 5.50 -19.86 1.40
N GLN A 156 6.18 -20.92 0.93
CA GLN A 156 7.18 -21.65 1.73
C GLN A 156 8.42 -20.79 2.05
N ARG A 157 8.80 -19.88 1.15
CA ARG A 157 9.97 -19.02 1.33
C ARG A 157 9.73 -17.79 2.21
N LEU A 158 8.53 -17.21 2.13
CA LEU A 158 8.19 -15.95 2.80
C LEU A 158 7.48 -16.17 4.13
N PHE A 159 6.66 -17.21 4.26
CA PHE A 159 5.84 -17.43 5.45
C PHE A 159 6.39 -18.56 6.31
N ILE A 160 6.39 -18.33 7.61
CA ILE A 160 6.87 -19.28 8.62
C ILE A 160 5.63 -19.93 9.25
N PRO A 161 5.67 -21.22 9.62
CA PRO A 161 4.58 -21.82 10.39
C PRO A 161 4.40 -21.11 11.75
N PRO A 162 3.17 -20.96 12.24
CA PRO A 162 2.94 -20.42 13.58
C PRO A 162 3.45 -21.40 14.65
N PHE A 163 4.08 -20.88 15.70
CA PHE A 163 4.50 -21.70 16.84
C PHE A 163 3.30 -22.27 17.63
N TYR A 164 2.21 -21.51 17.68
CA TYR A 164 0.99 -21.88 18.39
C TYR A 164 -0.25 -21.28 17.70
N ILE A 165 -1.34 -22.06 17.68
CA ILE A 165 -2.67 -21.66 17.17
C ILE A 165 -3.68 -21.87 18.30
N SER A 166 -4.25 -20.78 18.80
CA SER A 166 -5.33 -20.82 19.79
C SER A 166 -6.64 -21.18 19.13
N ARG A 167 -7.26 -22.30 19.51
CA ARG A 167 -8.59 -22.70 19.01
C ARG A 167 -9.71 -21.69 19.31
N ARG A 168 -9.51 -20.81 20.29
CA ARG A 168 -10.51 -19.82 20.73
C ARG A 168 -10.44 -18.49 19.97
N ILE A 169 -9.25 -18.12 19.47
CA ILE A 169 -8.98 -16.76 18.97
C ILE A 169 -8.46 -16.79 17.53
N ASP A 170 -7.69 -17.82 17.17
CA ASP A 170 -7.00 -17.90 15.89
C ASP A 170 -7.75 -18.76 14.89
N HIS A 171 -7.63 -18.43 13.61
CA HIS A 171 -8.09 -19.27 12.50
C HIS A 171 -7.00 -20.29 12.07
N HIS A 172 -7.41 -21.37 11.39
CA HIS A 172 -6.50 -22.44 10.96
C HIS A 172 -5.43 -21.98 9.96
N LEU A 173 -5.69 -20.92 9.19
CA LEU A 173 -4.75 -20.38 8.20
C LEU A 173 -3.74 -19.37 8.77
N LYS A 174 -3.53 -19.38 10.09
CA LYS A 174 -2.60 -18.48 10.78
C LYS A 174 -1.16 -18.71 10.31
N VAL A 175 -0.41 -17.63 10.14
CA VAL A 175 1.02 -17.66 9.82
C VAL A 175 1.87 -17.22 11.01
N GLY A 176 3.10 -17.71 11.08
CA GLY A 176 4.09 -17.25 12.04
C GLY A 176 4.56 -15.82 11.73
N ILE A 177 4.83 -15.05 12.78
CA ILE A 177 5.38 -13.70 12.68
C ILE A 177 6.88 -13.77 12.92
N SER A 178 7.67 -13.25 11.97
CA SER A 178 9.13 -13.22 12.08
C SER A 178 9.58 -12.36 13.28
N LYS A 179 10.58 -12.82 14.04
CA LYS A 179 11.24 -11.99 15.06
C LYS A 179 12.01 -10.87 14.35
N CYS A 180 11.75 -9.62 14.72
CA CYS A 180 12.31 -8.43 14.09
C CYS A 180 12.97 -7.53 15.14
N ASN A 181 14.22 -7.11 14.90
CA ASN A 181 14.92 -6.16 15.80
C ASN A 181 14.92 -4.71 15.25
N ALA A 182 14.49 -4.53 13.99
CA ALA A 182 14.47 -3.24 13.31
C ALA A 182 13.06 -2.93 12.79
N ASN A 183 12.60 -1.70 13.03
CA ASN A 183 11.31 -1.21 12.55
C ASN A 183 11.19 -1.29 11.02
N ALA A 184 12.30 -1.09 10.30
CA ALA A 184 12.32 -1.22 8.84
C ALA A 184 11.86 -2.61 8.37
N PHE A 185 12.24 -3.68 9.07
CA PHE A 185 11.77 -5.03 8.74
C PHE A 185 10.37 -5.29 9.30
N LEU A 186 10.13 -4.94 10.57
CA LEU A 186 8.85 -5.17 11.24
C LEU A 186 7.68 -4.54 10.46
N LEU A 187 7.90 -3.36 9.89
CA LEU A 187 6.90 -2.59 9.15
C LEU A 187 6.93 -2.87 7.64
N SER A 188 7.80 -3.77 7.19
CA SER A 188 7.82 -4.24 5.80
C SER A 188 6.62 -5.17 5.50
N PHE A 189 6.42 -5.48 4.22
CA PHE A 189 5.29 -6.26 3.73
C PHE A 189 5.01 -7.53 4.54
N VAL A 190 6.00 -8.42 4.70
CA VAL A 190 5.75 -9.75 5.28
C VAL A 190 5.31 -9.67 6.74
N PRO A 191 6.10 -9.13 7.71
CA PRO A 191 5.72 -9.20 9.12
C PRO A 191 4.46 -8.38 9.43
N LYS A 192 4.33 -7.20 8.83
CA LYS A 192 3.17 -6.31 9.00
C LYS A 192 1.88 -6.98 8.50
N THR A 193 1.93 -7.56 7.30
CA THR A 193 0.73 -8.18 6.71
C THR A 193 0.44 -9.55 7.32
N SER A 194 1.42 -10.31 7.79
CA SER A 194 1.19 -11.53 8.58
C SER A 194 0.40 -11.25 9.86
N LEU A 195 0.70 -10.14 10.56
CA LEU A 195 -0.07 -9.72 11.74
C LEU A 195 -1.52 -9.40 11.37
N GLU A 196 -1.72 -8.58 10.33
CA GLU A 196 -3.07 -8.21 9.87
C GLU A 196 -3.87 -9.41 9.35
N TRP A 197 -3.22 -10.34 8.65
CA TRP A 197 -3.80 -11.59 8.16
C TRP A 197 -4.32 -12.44 9.30
N ASN A 198 -3.51 -12.62 10.35
CA ASN A 198 -3.88 -13.42 11.52
C ASN A 198 -5.07 -12.84 12.32
N HIS A 199 -5.37 -11.56 12.16
CA HIS A 199 -6.52 -10.89 12.79
C HIS A 199 -7.77 -10.85 11.90
N LEU A 200 -7.75 -11.45 10.71
CA LEU A 200 -8.93 -11.54 9.86
C LEU A 200 -9.96 -12.52 10.45
N SER A 201 -11.24 -12.22 10.25
CA SER A 201 -12.33 -13.09 10.66
C SER A 201 -12.39 -14.37 9.83
N ALA A 202 -12.95 -15.42 10.42
CA ALA A 202 -13.21 -16.69 9.74
C ALA A 202 -14.02 -16.52 8.45
N SER A 203 -15.00 -15.61 8.44
CA SER A 203 -15.85 -15.34 7.26
C SER A 203 -15.06 -14.87 6.03
N VAL A 204 -13.94 -14.18 6.22
CA VAL A 204 -13.13 -13.64 5.12
C VAL A 204 -11.95 -14.56 4.80
N ILE A 205 -11.33 -15.16 5.82
CA ILE A 205 -10.08 -15.91 5.65
C ILE A 205 -10.23 -17.20 4.85
N TYR A 206 -11.38 -17.87 4.93
CA TYR A 206 -11.63 -19.14 4.23
C TYR A 206 -12.03 -18.97 2.77
N ILE A 207 -12.15 -17.72 2.28
CA ILE A 207 -12.43 -17.46 0.87
C ILE A 207 -11.16 -17.76 0.06
N ILE A 208 -11.18 -18.85 -0.70
CA ILE A 208 -10.04 -19.25 -1.55
C ILE A 208 -10.01 -18.45 -2.85
N ASP A 209 -11.17 -18.10 -3.40
CA ASP A 209 -11.24 -17.31 -4.62
C ASP A 209 -10.71 -15.89 -4.40
N THR A 210 -9.80 -15.47 -5.28
CA THR A 210 -9.09 -14.19 -5.13
C THR A 210 -10.02 -12.99 -5.30
N GLN A 211 -11.00 -13.07 -6.19
CA GLN A 211 -11.90 -11.96 -6.49
C GLN A 211 -12.93 -11.78 -5.36
N MET A 212 -13.51 -12.89 -4.89
CA MET A 212 -14.40 -12.91 -3.73
C MET A 212 -13.69 -12.41 -2.46
N PHE A 213 -12.44 -12.83 -2.23
CA PHE A 213 -11.64 -12.35 -1.10
C PHE A 213 -11.41 -10.83 -1.19
N LYS A 214 -11.01 -10.34 -2.37
CA LYS A 214 -10.81 -8.91 -2.62
C LYS A 214 -12.10 -8.12 -2.38
N ASN A 215 -13.25 -8.62 -2.80
CA ASN A 215 -14.54 -7.97 -2.56
C ASN A 215 -14.85 -7.92 -1.06
N ALA A 216 -14.72 -9.04 -0.35
CA ALA A 216 -14.97 -9.11 1.10
C ALA A 216 -14.07 -8.16 1.91
N ILE A 217 -12.77 -8.10 1.58
CA ILE A 217 -11.82 -7.19 2.23
C ILE A 217 -12.11 -5.72 1.90
N ASN A 218 -12.55 -5.41 0.68
CA ASN A 218 -12.98 -4.05 0.34
C ASN A 218 -14.22 -3.66 1.15
N THR A 219 -15.23 -4.52 1.25
CA THR A 219 -16.41 -4.24 2.08
C THR A 219 -16.03 -4.00 3.55
N LEU A 220 -15.05 -4.76 4.07
CA LEU A 220 -14.60 -4.64 5.46
C LEU A 220 -13.87 -3.31 5.76
N TYR A 221 -13.01 -2.84 4.86
CA TYR A 221 -12.12 -1.70 5.14
C TYR A 221 -12.36 -0.45 4.28
N CYS A 222 -13.11 -0.58 3.20
CA CYS A 222 -13.35 0.45 2.19
C CYS A 222 -14.80 0.32 1.66
N PRO A 223 -15.82 0.41 2.53
CA PRO A 223 -17.21 0.27 2.09
C PRO A 223 -17.53 1.33 1.03
N GLU A 224 -18.00 0.88 -0.12
CA GLU A 224 -18.70 1.75 -1.06
C GLU A 224 -20.07 2.10 -0.46
N PRO A 225 -20.63 3.29 -0.75
CA PRO A 225 -21.93 3.65 -0.21
C PRO A 225 -23.00 2.73 -0.82
N PRO A 226 -24.14 2.53 -0.14
CA PRO A 226 -25.28 1.81 -0.69
C PRO A 226 -25.80 2.44 -1.98
#